data_AF-A0A915V2R4-F1
#
_entry.id   AF-A0A915V2R4-F1
#
_cell.length_a   1.000
_cell.length_b   1.000
_cell.length_c   1.000
_cell.angle_alpha   90.00
_cell.angle_beta   90.00
_cell.angle_gamma   90.00
#
_symmetry.space_group_name_H-M   'P 1'
#
loop_
_entity.id
_entity.type
_entity.pdbx_description
1 polymer ?
#
loop_
_entity_poly.entity_id
_entity_poly.type
_entity_poly.pdbx_seq_one_letter_code
_entity_poly.pdbx_strand_id
1 'polypeptide(L)'
;MVRLALVVASLLFALANAGRAFLAMQQAARLPDLPVAAPAPYIALMSLAWAIAFGVCAFGLARSRRWAARVTIVVIVSYQANLWLNHLAFSRSSEANERAGFGILLSMLSIAIISGAALWLDRQFAVRKIADAAIQRAPRSDL
;
A
#
# COMPACT_ATOMS: atom_id res chain seq x y z
N MET A 1 7.07 17.48 1.83
CA MET A 1 7.91 16.27 1.98
C MET A 1 7.08 15.00 2.23
N VAL A 2 6.21 14.95 3.25
CA VAL A 2 5.39 13.74 3.59
C VAL A 2 4.61 13.15 2.40
N ARG A 3 3.93 13.98 1.60
CA ARG A 3 3.20 13.50 0.41
C ARG A 3 4.11 12.81 -0.60
N LEU A 4 5.26 13.41 -0.91
CA LEU A 4 6.22 12.84 -1.85
C LEU A 4 6.73 11.48 -1.33
N ALA A 5 7.05 11.40 -0.04
CA ALA A 5 7.45 10.14 0.59
C ALA A 5 6.37 9.06 0.45
N LEU A 6 5.09 9.39 0.66
CA LEU A 6 3.98 8.45 0.46
C LEU A 6 3.79 8.05 -1.01
N VAL A 7 3.99 8.97 -1.96
CA VAL A 7 3.97 8.65 -3.39
C VAL A 7 5.07 7.66 -3.72
N VAL A 8 6.31 7.95 -3.31
CA VAL A 8 7.47 7.08 -3.54
C VAL A 8 7.26 5.72 -2.89
N ALA A 9 6.84 5.68 -1.63
CA ALA A 9 6.55 4.42 -0.95
C ALA A 9 5.48 3.61 -1.69
N SER A 10 4.37 4.23 -2.08
CA SER A 10 3.31 3.56 -2.84
C SER A 10 3.82 3.03 -4.19
N LEU A 11 4.67 3.79 -4.90
CA LEU A 11 5.28 3.33 -6.15
C LEU A 11 6.23 2.15 -5.92
N LEU A 12 7.01 2.15 -4.85
CA LEU A 12 7.88 1.03 -4.50
C LEU A 12 7.08 -0.24 -4.22
N PHE A 13 5.97 -0.15 -3.47
CA PHE A 13 5.06 -1.29 -3.30
C PHE A 13 4.44 -1.75 -4.62
N ALA A 14 4.03 -0.81 -5.48
CA ALA A 14 3.47 -1.15 -6.78
C ALA A 14 4.47 -1.90 -7.66
N LEU A 15 5.71 -1.40 -7.75
CA LEU A 15 6.79 -2.01 -8.52
C LEU A 15 7.21 -3.37 -7.96
N ALA A 16 7.33 -3.50 -6.63
CA ALA A 16 7.65 -4.77 -6.00
C ALA A 16 6.59 -5.84 -6.32
N ASN A 17 5.31 -5.46 -6.28
CA ASN A 17 4.20 -6.36 -6.61
C ASN A 17 4.14 -6.67 -8.12
N ALA A 18 4.41 -5.70 -9.00
CA ALA A 18 4.50 -5.95 -10.44
C ALA A 18 5.64 -6.91 -10.78
N GLY A 19 6.82 -6.72 -10.16
CA GLY A 19 7.95 -7.64 -10.29
C GLY A 19 7.62 -9.04 -9.79
N ARG A 20 6.95 -9.15 -8.64
CA ARG A 20 6.48 -10.45 -8.11
C ARG A 20 5.49 -11.13 -9.05
N ALA A 21 4.56 -10.39 -9.65
CA ALA A 21 3.61 -10.91 -10.62
C ALA A 21 4.32 -11.47 -11.85
N PHE A 22 5.26 -10.69 -12.40
CA PHE A 22 6.06 -11.07 -13.56
C PHE A 22 6.89 -12.33 -13.30
N LEU A 23 7.58 -12.40 -12.15
CA LEU A 23 8.36 -13.58 -11.77
C LEU A 23 7.47 -14.82 -11.60
N ALA A 24 6.30 -14.69 -10.99
CA ALA A 24 5.36 -15.81 -10.86
C ALA A 24 4.86 -16.33 -12.21
N MET A 25 4.58 -15.44 -13.17
CA MET A 25 4.20 -15.82 -14.54
C MET A 25 5.36 -16.51 -15.27
N GLN A 26 6.59 -16.00 -15.14
CA GLN A 26 7.77 -16.64 -15.72
C GLN A 26 8.03 -18.03 -15.13
N GLN A 27 7.86 -18.19 -13.81
CA GLN A 27 7.99 -19.49 -13.15
C GLN A 27 6.94 -20.48 -13.64
N ALA A 28 5.68 -20.06 -13.75
CA ALA A 28 4.61 -20.90 -14.28
C ALA A 28 4.90 -21.39 -15.70
N ALA A 29 5.47 -20.53 -16.55
CA ALA A 29 5.78 -20.87 -17.93
C ALA A 29 7.00 -21.80 -18.08
N ARG A 30 7.99 -21.69 -17.18
CA ARG A 30 9.26 -22.43 -17.28
C ARG A 30 9.28 -23.72 -16.46
N LEU A 31 8.50 -23.79 -15.38
CA LEU A 31 8.54 -24.84 -14.37
C LEU A 31 7.11 -25.22 -13.95
N PRO A 32 6.26 -25.70 -14.89
CA PRO A 32 4.84 -25.95 -14.61
C PRO A 32 4.61 -27.03 -13.54
N ASP A 33 5.54 -27.98 -13.42
CA ASP A 33 5.39 -29.15 -12.53
C ASP A 33 6.11 -28.99 -11.18
N LEU A 34 6.66 -27.80 -10.89
CA LEU A 34 7.39 -27.60 -9.65
C LEU A 34 6.42 -27.58 -8.46
N PRO A 35 6.64 -28.41 -7.41
CA PRO A 35 5.81 -28.39 -6.23
C PRO A 35 6.03 -27.08 -5.47
N VAL A 36 5.17 -26.09 -5.74
CA VAL A 36 5.15 -24.81 -5.05
C VAL A 36 4.05 -24.81 -4.01
N ALA A 37 4.35 -24.19 -2.87
CA ALA A 37 3.41 -24.10 -1.76
C ALA A 37 2.13 -23.32 -2.10
N ALA A 38 2.24 -22.33 -3.01
CA ALA A 38 1.11 -21.56 -3.53
C ALA A 38 1.08 -21.62 -5.06
N PRO A 39 -0.10 -21.75 -5.70
CA PRO A 39 -0.20 -21.77 -7.16
C PRO A 39 0.34 -20.47 -7.78
N ALA A 40 1.24 -20.58 -8.75
CA ALA A 40 1.79 -19.45 -9.47
C ALA A 40 0.73 -18.49 -10.08
N PRO A 41 -0.37 -18.95 -10.71
CA PRO A 41 -1.39 -18.04 -11.24
C PRO A 41 -2.09 -17.22 -10.14
N TYR A 42 -2.30 -17.81 -8.96
CA TYR A 42 -2.84 -17.09 -7.81
C TYR A 42 -1.88 -15.98 -7.35
N ILE A 43 -0.59 -16.29 -7.22
CA ILE A 43 0.43 -15.30 -6.83
C ILE A 43 0.52 -14.18 -7.87
N ALA A 44 0.49 -14.52 -9.16
CA ALA A 44 0.54 -13.55 -10.24
C ALA A 44 -0.66 -12.59 -10.19
N LEU A 45 -1.88 -13.12 -10.08
CA LEU A 45 -3.10 -12.34 -10.05
C LEU A 45 -3.18 -11.43 -8.83
N MET A 46 -2.90 -11.98 -7.64
CA MET A 46 -2.92 -11.20 -6.40
C MET A 46 -1.85 -10.11 -6.41
N SER A 47 -0.63 -10.41 -6.87
CA SER A 47 0.44 -9.42 -6.95
C SER A 47 0.08 -8.32 -7.95
N LEU A 48 -0.51 -8.66 -9.10
CA LEU A 48 -0.98 -7.66 -10.05
C LEU A 48 -2.08 -6.76 -9.46
N ALA A 49 -3.04 -7.33 -8.73
CA ALA A 49 -4.09 -6.56 -8.05
C ALA A 49 -3.51 -5.54 -7.05
N TRP A 50 -2.52 -5.96 -6.25
CA TRP A 50 -1.84 -5.05 -5.32
C TRP A 50 -0.99 -4.00 -6.03
N ALA A 51 -0.33 -4.36 -7.14
CA ALA A 51 0.40 -3.40 -7.95
C ALA A 51 -0.51 -2.27 -8.45
N ILE A 52 -1.71 -2.63 -8.94
CA ILE A 52 -2.73 -1.66 -9.38
C ILE A 52 -3.22 -0.82 -8.20
N ALA A 53 -3.58 -1.44 -7.07
CA ALA A 53 -4.09 -0.74 -5.90
C ALA A 53 -3.10 0.32 -5.38
N PHE A 54 -1.82 -0.04 -5.24
CA PHE A 54 -0.78 0.91 -4.84
C PHE A 54 -0.47 1.94 -5.93
N GLY A 55 -0.57 1.58 -7.21
CA GLY A 55 -0.49 2.53 -8.33
C GLY A 55 -1.59 3.60 -8.27
N VAL A 56 -2.83 3.21 -7.98
CA VAL A 56 -3.97 4.12 -7.78
C VAL A 56 -3.74 5.04 -6.57
N CYS A 57 -3.21 4.50 -5.46
CA CYS A 57 -2.79 5.31 -4.30
C CYS A 57 -1.73 6.34 -4.69
N ALA A 58 -0.65 5.93 -5.35
CA ALA A 58 0.43 6.81 -5.79
C ALA A 58 -0.10 7.93 -6.71
N PHE A 59 -0.94 7.57 -7.68
CA PHE A 59 -1.58 8.53 -8.59
C PHE A 59 -2.47 9.53 -7.85
N GLY A 60 -3.34 9.04 -6.95
CA GLY A 60 -4.21 9.89 -6.14
C GLY A 60 -3.42 10.87 -5.27
N LEU A 61 -2.34 10.38 -4.63
CA LEU A 61 -1.45 11.19 -3.80
C LEU A 61 -0.69 12.23 -4.63
N ALA A 62 -0.16 11.86 -5.80
CA ALA A 62 0.55 12.78 -6.71
C ALA A 62 -0.39 13.89 -7.21
N ARG A 63 -1.64 13.54 -7.53
CA ARG A 63 -2.70 14.48 -7.92
C ARG A 63 -3.34 15.19 -6.73
N SER A 64 -2.83 15.00 -5.51
CA SER A 64 -3.31 15.67 -4.29
C SER A 64 -4.80 15.46 -4.03
N ARG A 65 -5.34 14.30 -4.43
CA ARG A 65 -6.76 13.96 -4.25
C ARG A 65 -7.03 13.71 -2.76
N ARG A 66 -8.14 14.28 -2.26
CA ARG A 66 -8.54 14.17 -0.84
C ARG A 66 -8.77 12.74 -0.37
N TRP A 67 -9.30 11.87 -1.24
CA TRP A 67 -9.55 10.47 -0.90
C TRP A 67 -8.27 9.63 -0.78
N ALA A 68 -7.16 10.09 -1.39
CA ALA A 68 -5.97 9.25 -1.57
C ALA A 68 -5.35 8.83 -0.24
N ALA A 69 -5.26 9.74 0.72
CA ALA A 69 -4.72 9.43 2.06
C ALA A 69 -5.50 8.31 2.75
N ARG A 70 -6.83 8.38 2.72
CA ARG A 70 -7.70 7.36 3.35
C ARG A 70 -7.60 6.01 2.64
N VAL A 71 -7.60 6.03 1.32
CA VAL A 71 -7.45 4.80 0.51
C VAL A 71 -6.08 4.16 0.75
N THR A 72 -5.00 4.93 0.87
CA THR A 72 -3.67 4.40 1.19
C THR A 72 -3.65 3.63 2.53
N ILE A 73 -4.37 4.13 3.56
CA ILE A 73 -4.49 3.44 4.86
C ILE A 73 -5.21 2.10 4.70
N VAL A 74 -6.34 2.08 3.99
CA VAL A 74 -7.09 0.85 3.75
C VAL A 74 -6.23 -0.16 2.98
N VAL A 75 -5.59 0.29 1.89
CA VAL A 75 -4.77 -0.56 1.04
C VAL A 75 -3.59 -1.16 1.80
N ILE A 76 -2.83 -0.39 2.60
CA ILE A 76 -1.68 -0.94 3.32
C ILE A 76 -2.10 -1.95 4.39
N VAL A 77 -3.18 -1.69 5.12
CA VAL A 77 -3.70 -2.63 6.13
C VAL A 77 -4.18 -3.92 5.47
N SER A 78 -4.98 -3.82 4.40
CA SER A 78 -5.46 -4.99 3.66
C SER A 78 -4.33 -5.77 3.00
N TYR A 79 -3.31 -5.08 2.48
CA TYR A 79 -2.14 -5.71 1.89
C TYR A 79 -1.38 -6.57 2.92
N GLN A 80 -1.13 -6.02 4.11
CA GLN A 80 -0.45 -6.78 5.16
C GLN A 80 -1.29 -7.94 5.69
N ALA A 81 -2.60 -7.73 5.88
CA ALA A 81 -3.51 -8.82 6.24
C ALA A 81 -3.45 -9.96 5.20
N ASN A 82 -3.47 -9.61 3.91
CA ASN A 82 -3.33 -10.59 2.83
C ASN A 82 -1.97 -11.31 2.84
N LEU A 83 -0.85 -10.62 3.12
CA LEU A 83 0.45 -11.30 3.25
C LEU A 83 0.44 -12.34 4.37
N TRP A 84 -0.18 -12.02 5.51
CA TRP A 84 -0.30 -12.96 6.64
C TRP A 84 -1.24 -14.11 6.36
N LEU A 85 -2.39 -13.86 5.72
CA LEU A 85 -3.29 -14.95 5.30
C LEU A 85 -2.58 -15.92 4.35
N ASN A 86 -1.80 -15.39 3.39
CA ASN A 86 -1.00 -16.22 2.50
C ASN A 86 0.10 -16.98 3.23
N HIS A 87 0.77 -16.33 4.19
CA HIS A 87 1.77 -17.00 5.01
C HIS A 87 1.14 -18.17 5.79
N LEU A 88 0.01 -17.96 6.45
CA LEU A 88 -0.67 -19.01 7.21
C LEU A 88 -1.23 -20.13 6.32
N ALA A 89 -1.72 -19.80 5.12
CA ALA A 89 -2.30 -20.78 4.20
C ALA A 89 -1.25 -21.66 3.51
N PHE A 90 -0.08 -21.10 3.19
CA PHE A 90 0.90 -21.74 2.32
C PHE A 90 2.26 -22.02 2.99
N SER A 91 2.53 -21.49 4.18
CA SER A 91 3.78 -21.79 4.88
C SER A 91 3.70 -23.13 5.60
N ARG A 92 4.54 -24.10 5.22
CA ARG A 92 4.68 -25.41 5.90
C ARG A 92 6.08 -25.68 6.47
N SER A 93 7.03 -24.77 6.28
CA SER A 93 8.43 -24.97 6.69
C SER A 93 8.75 -24.32 8.04
N SER A 94 9.57 -25.00 8.86
CA SER A 94 10.09 -24.47 10.13
C SER A 94 10.86 -23.16 9.95
N GLU A 95 11.63 -23.03 8.87
CA GLU A 95 12.40 -21.83 8.54
C GLU A 95 11.50 -20.59 8.29
N ALA A 96 10.33 -20.83 7.69
CA ALA A 96 9.37 -19.76 7.44
C ALA A 96 8.72 -19.28 8.74
N ASN A 97 8.58 -20.17 9.74
CA ASN A 97 8.06 -19.84 11.05
C ASN A 97 9.09 -19.06 11.90
N GLU A 98 10.38 -19.39 11.80
CA GLU A 98 11.45 -18.63 12.47
C GLU A 98 11.52 -17.17 11.98
N ARG A 99 11.27 -16.94 10.68
CA ARG A 99 11.25 -15.59 10.09
C ARG A 99 9.93 -14.84 10.33
N ALA A 100 8.89 -15.51 10.84
CA ALA A 100 7.58 -14.89 11.04
C ALA A 100 7.66 -13.72 12.02
N GLY A 101 8.41 -13.84 13.12
CA GLY A 101 8.54 -12.77 14.11
C GLY A 101 9.06 -11.44 13.52
N PHE A 102 10.13 -11.53 12.72
CA PHE A 102 10.67 -10.36 12.01
C PHE A 102 9.69 -9.81 10.96
N GLY A 103 8.98 -10.70 10.26
CA GLY A 103 7.91 -10.31 9.34
C GLY A 103 6.78 -9.52 10.02
N ILE A 104 6.38 -9.91 11.24
CA ILE A 104 5.32 -9.24 12.01
C ILE A 104 5.77 -7.83 12.34
N LEU A 105 7.00 -7.68 12.84
CA LEU A 105 7.57 -6.38 13.17
C LEU A 105 7.59 -5.44 11.96
N LEU A 106 8.09 -5.91 10.82
CA LEU A 106 8.09 -5.12 9.58
C LEU A 106 6.67 -4.77 9.12
N SER A 107 5.72 -5.69 9.28
CA SER A 107 4.32 -5.44 8.94
C SER A 107 3.73 -4.33 9.80
N MET A 108 3.88 -4.41 11.11
CA MET A 108 3.42 -3.38 12.03
C MET A 108 4.09 -2.03 11.76
N LEU A 109 5.41 -2.03 11.54
CA LEU A 109 6.16 -0.81 11.28
C LEU A 109 5.69 -0.14 9.98
N SER A 110 5.51 -0.91 8.90
CA SER A 110 5.01 -0.38 7.63
C SER A 110 3.60 0.20 7.76
N ILE A 111 2.68 -0.48 8.47
CA ILE A 111 1.33 0.04 8.73
C ILE A 111 1.43 1.34 9.53
N ALA A 112 2.18 1.36 10.61
CA ALA A 112 2.30 2.52 11.49
C ALA A 112 2.87 3.74 10.75
N ILE A 113 3.95 3.56 10.00
CA ILE A 113 4.60 4.65 9.26
C ILE A 113 3.70 5.17 8.15
N ILE A 114 3.18 4.28 7.29
CA ILE A 114 2.40 4.69 6.11
C ILE A 114 1.05 5.28 6.56
N SER A 115 0.38 4.63 7.51
CA SER A 115 -0.91 5.11 7.99
C SER A 115 -0.77 6.39 8.79
N GLY A 116 0.26 6.51 9.64
CA GLY A 116 0.57 7.73 10.38
C GLY A 116 0.84 8.92 9.44
N ALA A 117 1.68 8.72 8.42
CA ALA A 117 1.95 9.74 7.41
C ALA A 117 0.70 10.12 6.60
N ALA A 118 -0.14 9.14 6.24
CA ALA A 118 -1.38 9.38 5.51
C ALA A 118 -2.43 10.14 6.37
N LEU A 119 -2.60 9.76 7.63
CA LEU A 119 -3.48 10.46 8.58
C LEU A 119 -3.02 11.90 8.80
N TRP A 120 -1.72 12.12 8.95
CA TRP A 120 -1.14 13.46 9.03
C TRP A 120 -1.50 14.30 7.79
N LEU A 121 -1.36 13.71 6.60
CA LEU A 121 -1.70 14.38 5.35
C LEU A 121 -3.20 14.71 5.25
N ASP A 122 -4.10 13.80 5.65
CA ASP A 122 -5.55 14.02 5.65
C ASP A 122 -5.95 15.19 6.57
N ARG A 123 -5.36 15.24 7.78
CA ARG A 123 -5.58 16.35 8.73
C ARG A 123 -5.14 17.69 8.15
N GLN A 124 -3.98 17.74 7.48
CA GLN A 124 -3.49 18.97 6.84
C GLN A 124 -4.43 19.48 5.74
N PHE A 125 -5.05 18.59 4.97
CA PHE A 125 -6.07 18.97 3.99
C PHE A 125 -7.34 19.53 4.66
N ALA A 126 -7.77 18.94 5.78
CA ALA A 126 -8.93 19.42 6.51
C ALA A 126 -8.70 20.82 7.09
N VAL A 127 -7.56 21.06 7.73
CA VAL A 127 -7.20 22.37 8.30
C VAL A 127 -7.15 23.46 7.24
N ARG A 128 -6.50 23.19 6.09
CA ARG A 128 -6.45 24.15 4.98
C ARG A 128 -7.84 24.52 4.46
N LYS A 129 -8.72 23.53 4.30
CA LYS A 129 -10.09 23.77 3.85
C LYS A 129 -10.87 24.68 4.81
N ILE A 130 -10.67 24.54 6.12
CA ILE A 130 -11.31 25.38 7.13
C ILE A 130 -10.78 26.81 7.05
N ALA A 131 -9.46 26.98 6.93
CA ALA A 131 -8.83 28.29 6.78
C ALA A 131 -9.32 29.02 5.52
N ASP A 132 -9.37 28.34 4.38
CA ASP A 132 -9.87 28.89 3.11
C ASP A 132 -11.34 29.34 3.24
N ALA A 133 -12.17 28.54 3.92
CA ALA A 133 -13.57 28.86 4.16
C ALA A 133 -13.74 30.05 5.11
N ALA A 134 -12.86 30.23 6.10
CA ALA A 134 -12.88 31.36 7.01
C ALA A 134 -12.48 32.66 6.28
N ILE A 135 -11.46 32.61 5.41
CA ILE A 135 -11.04 33.76 4.58
C ILE A 135 -12.17 34.19 3.64
N GLN A 136 -12.88 33.24 3.01
CA GLN A 136 -14.00 33.56 2.12
C GLN A 136 -15.23 34.14 2.84
N ARG A 137 -15.37 33.90 4.15
CA ARG A 137 -16.47 34.41 4.98
C ARG A 137 -16.14 35.70 5.70
N ALA A 138 -14.88 36.16 5.69
CA ALA A 138 -14.53 37.44 6.27
C ALA A 138 -15.31 38.53 5.51
N PRO A 139 -16.07 39.40 6.21
CA PRO A 139 -16.78 40.49 5.55
C PRO A 139 -15.73 41.30 4.77
N ARG A 140 -16.01 41.55 3.48
CA ARG A 140 -15.27 42.58 2.76
C ARG A 140 -15.51 43.86 3.54
N SER A 141 -14.49 44.32 4.27
CA SER A 141 -14.49 45.65 4.84
C SER A 141 -14.42 46.59 3.64
N ASP A 142 -15.59 46.93 3.12
CA ASP A 142 -15.74 47.88 2.04
C ASP A 142 -15.11 49.21 2.52
N LEU A 143 -14.20 49.69 1.68
CA LEU A 143 -13.54 51.00 1.73
C LEU A 143 -14.57 52.13 1.74
#